data_AF-A0A7K4JV93-F1
#
_entry.id   AF-A0A7K4JV93-F1
#
_cell.length_a   1.000
_cell.length_b   1.000
_cell.length_c   1.000
_cell.angle_alpha   90.00
_cell.angle_beta   90.00
_cell.angle_gamma   90.00
#
_symmetry.space_group_name_H-M   'P 1'
#
loop_
_entity.id
_entity.type
_entity.pdbx_description
1 polymer ?
#
loop_
_entity_poly.entity_id
_entity_poly.type
_entity_poly.pdbx_seq_one_letter_code
_entity_poly.pdbx_strand_id
1 'polypeptide(L)' 'MVQHQEVQFVHSVKTLNDAQKLVGVVAWLRPYLGLTTAQLSPLFDLLKGDSDLKSP' A
#
# COMPACT_ATOMS: atom_id res chain seq x y z
N MET A 1 -20.20 -1.95 20.79
CA MET A 1 -20.63 -1.40 19.49
C MET A 1 -19.39 -1.24 18.64
N VAL A 2 -19.19 -2.09 17.63
CA VAL A 2 -18.03 -1.95 16.72
C VAL A 2 -18.39 -0.85 15.73
N GLN A 3 -17.68 0.27 15.78
CA GLN A 3 -17.79 1.31 14.76
C GLN A 3 -17.07 0.83 13.51
N HIS A 4 -17.83 0.67 12.42
CA HIS A 4 -17.29 0.35 11.11
C HIS A 4 -16.68 1.63 10.53
N GLN A 5 -15.36 1.75 10.57
CA GLN A 5 -14.66 2.85 9.92
C GLN A 5 -14.48 2.46 8.45
N GLU A 6 -15.09 3.22 7.53
CA GLU A 6 -14.89 2.99 6.09
C GLU A 6 -13.40 3.11 5.77
N VAL A 7 -12.82 2.00 5.31
CA VAL A 7 -11.48 2.01 4.76
C VAL A 7 -11.58 2.61 3.36
N GLN A 8 -11.34 3.92 3.26
CA GLN A 8 -11.27 4.60 1.98
C GLN A 8 -9.96 4.21 1.27
N PHE A 9 -10.07 3.37 0.24
CA PHE A 9 -8.96 3.10 -0.66
C PHE A 9 -8.75 4.30 -1.57
N VAL A 10 -7.51 4.75 -1.70
CA VAL A 10 -7.17 5.86 -2.61
C VAL A 10 -7.42 5.38 -4.03
N HIS A 11 -8.45 5.93 -4.70
CA HIS A 11 -8.88 5.55 -6.05
C HIS A 11 -7.82 5.79 -7.15
N SER A 12 -6.76 6.52 -6.83
CA SER A 12 -5.62 6.75 -7.71
C SER A 12 -4.37 7.00 -6.88
N VAL A 13 -3.46 6.03 -6.85
CA VAL A 13 -2.12 6.18 -6.25
C VAL A 13 -1.29 7.01 -7.22
N LYS A 14 -1.22 8.33 -7.01
CA LYS A 14 -0.48 9.26 -7.89
C LYS A 14 0.85 9.68 -7.31
N THR A 15 1.00 9.62 -5.99
CA THR A 15 2.20 10.05 -5.27
C THR A 15 2.75 8.93 -4.41
N LEU A 16 4.05 9.00 -4.09
CA LEU A 16 4.70 8.09 -3.15
C LEU A 16 3.96 8.06 -1.79
N ASN A 17 3.47 9.21 -1.33
CA ASN A 17 2.70 9.33 -0.09
C ASN A 17 1.38 8.54 -0.16
N ASP A 18 0.70 8.50 -1.30
CA ASP A 18 -0.52 7.70 -1.45
C ASP A 18 -0.21 6.21 -1.41
N ALA A 19 0.91 5.79 -2.02
CA ALA A 19 1.38 4.41 -1.97
C ALA A 19 1.74 4.00 -0.53
N GLN A 20 2.42 4.87 0.21
CA GLN A 20 2.76 4.65 1.62
C GLN A 20 1.52 4.49 2.50
N LYS A 21 0.49 5.33 2.30
CA LYS A 21 -0.79 5.21 3.01
C LYS A 21 -1.49 3.89 2.70
N LEU A 22 -1.52 3.50 1.42
CA LEU A 22 -2.13 2.23 1.01
C LEU A 22 -1.43 1.03 1.65
N VAL A 23 -0.09 1.06 1.76
CA VAL A 23 0.69 0.01 2.44
C VAL A 23 0.34 -0.06 3.92
N GLY A 24 0.17 1.08 4.59
CA GLY A 24 -0.28 1.11 5.99
C GLY A 24 -1.66 0.47 6.19
N VAL A 25 -2.61 0.80 5.31
CA VAL A 25 -3.97 0.22 5.33
C VAL A 25 -3.92 -1.29 5.09
N VAL A 26 -3.15 -1.74 4.09
CA VAL A 26 -3.00 -3.16 3.73
C VAL A 26 -2.31 -3.96 4.85
N ALA A 27 -1.28 -3.39 5.49
CA ALA A 27 -0.60 -4.00 6.62
C ALA A 27 -1.53 -4.14 7.83
N TRP A 28 -2.37 -3.12 8.10
CA TRP A 28 -3.38 -3.17 9.15
C TRP A 28 -4.48 -4.21 8.89
N LEU A 29 -4.89 -4.37 7.63
CA LEU A 29 -5.90 -5.36 7.23
C LEU A 29 -5.36 -6.78 7.05
N ARG A 30 -4.04 -6.98 7.08
CA ARG A 30 -3.38 -8.28 6.87
C ARG A 30 -3.96 -9.44 7.70
N PRO A 31 -4.22 -9.31 9.02
CA PRO A 31 -4.83 -10.40 9.80
C PRO A 31 -6.28 -10.69 9.42
N TYR A 32 -6.96 -9.79 8.72
CA TYR A 32 -8.38 -9.91 8.36
C TYR A 32 -8.60 -10.38 6.91
N LEU A 33 -7.68 -10.06 5.99
CA LEU A 33 -7.86 -10.30 4.56
C LEU A 33 -7.24 -11.62 4.05
N GLY A 34 -6.41 -12.30 4.85
CA GLY A 34 -5.71 -13.51 4.40
C GLY A 34 -4.78 -13.27 3.20
N LEU A 35 -4.36 -12.03 2.98
CA LEU A 35 -3.52 -11.65 1.85
C LEU A 35 -2.14 -12.30 1.96
N THR A 36 -1.73 -12.93 0.87
CA THR A 36 -0.40 -13.52 0.76
C THR A 36 0.63 -12.45 0.40
N THR A 37 1.88 -12.62 0.85
CA THR A 37 2.98 -11.70 0.54
C THR A 37 3.20 -11.55 -0.98
N ALA A 38 2.85 -12.58 -1.76
CA ALA A 38 2.89 -12.54 -3.23
C ALA A 38 1.91 -11.52 -3.81
N GLN A 39 0.69 -11.41 -3.28
CA GLN A 39 -0.29 -10.41 -3.72
C GLN A 39 0.13 -8.98 -3.35
N LEU A 40 1.00 -8.83 -2.35
CA LEU A 40 1.54 -7.53 -1.92
C LEU A 40 2.84 -7.14 -2.60
N SER A 41 3.50 -8.07 -3.32
CA SER A 41 4.79 -7.79 -3.98
C SER A 41 4.75 -6.58 -4.91
N PRO A 42 3.74 -6.40 -5.79
CA PRO A 42 3.67 -5.23 -6.67
C PRO A 42 3.60 -3.89 -5.92
N LEU A 43 3.00 -3.89 -4.74
CA LEU A 43 2.89 -2.71 -3.88
C LEU A 43 4.24 -2.35 -3.24
N PHE A 44 5.00 -3.36 -2.81
CA PHE A 44 6.35 -3.16 -2.27
C PHE A 44 7.35 -2.75 -3.36
N ASP A 45 7.22 -3.28 -4.57
CA ASP A 45 8.07 -2.89 -5.69
C ASP A 45 7.78 -1.45 -6.15
N LEU A 46 6.53 -1.00 -6.10
CA LEU A 46 6.18 0.41 -6.32
C LEU A 46 6.79 1.34 -5.25
N LEU A 47 6.85 0.89 -3.99
CA LEU A 47 7.44 1.66 -2.89
C LEU A 47 8.96 1.72 -2.91
N LYS A 48 9.64 0.72 -3.48
CA LYS A 48 11.11 0.73 -3.60
C LYS A 48 11.62 1.92 -4.42
N GLY A 49 10.74 2.56 -5.20
CA GLY A 49 11.12 3.63 -6.10
C GLY A 49 12.05 3.14 -7.20
N ASP A 50 12.34 4.00 -8.16
CA ASP A 50 13.40 3.71 -9.11
C ASP A 50 14.74 3.76 -8.37
N SER A 51 15.43 2.63 -8.28
CA SER A 51 16.74 2.55 -7.62
C SER A 51 17.86 3.11 -8.50
N ASP A 52 17.55 3.49 -9.74
CA ASP A 52 18.50 4.15 -10.61
C ASP A 52 18.85 5.54 -10.05
N LEU A 53 19.96 5.59 -9.32
CA LEU A 53 20.70 6.80 -8.94
C LEU A 53 21.33 7.49 -10.17
N LYS A 54 20.70 7.36 -11.34
CA LYS A 54 21.03 8.00 -12.61
C LYS A 54 20.04 9.15 -12.88
N SER A 55 19.65 9.89 -11.85
CA SER A 55 19.08 11.21 -12.05
C SER A 55 20.25 12.18 -12.31
N PRO A 56 20.28 12.91 -13.45
CA PRO A 56 21.31 13.90 -13.75
C PRO A 56 21.44 15.00 -12.69
#